data_AF-A0A6I1HU73-F1
#
_entry.id   AF-A0A6I1HU73-F1
#
_cell.length_a   1.000
_cell.length_b   1.000
_cell.length_c   1.000
_cell.angle_alpha   90.00
_cell.angle_beta   90.00
_cell.angle_gamma   90.00
#
_symmetry.space_group_name_H-M   'P 1'
#
loop_
_entity.id
_entity.type
_entity.pdbx_description
1 polymer ?
#
loop_
_entity_poly.entity_id
_entity_poly.type
_entity_poly.pdbx_seq_one_letter_code
_entity_poly.pdbx_strand_id
1 'polypeptide(L)'
;HAPQPGFSCAALDALRQVAPLLDATGWAWGPTGGVGFALASGLPVLRADSDLDLVLRIAAPPDGAQADALRAIAATVTACRLDMQIDTGHGGFAYAEWAAGRGRVLLKTDQGPVLTATPWELA
;
A
#
# COMPACT_ATOMS: atom_id res chain seq x y z
N HIS A 1 -33.45 -1.94 16.16
CA HIS A 1 -32.40 -1.01 15.72
C HIS A 1 -31.94 -1.51 14.35
N ALA A 2 -32.31 -0.84 13.26
CA ALA A 2 -31.86 -1.26 11.93
C ALA A 2 -30.34 -1.06 11.85
N PRO A 3 -29.58 -1.98 11.24
CA PRO A 3 -28.16 -1.74 10.99
C PRO A 3 -28.05 -0.45 10.16
N GLN A 4 -27.28 0.52 10.64
CA GLN A 4 -26.97 1.68 9.82
C GLN A 4 -26.28 1.19 8.54
N PRO A 5 -26.61 1.75 7.36
CA PRO A 5 -25.95 1.36 6.12
C PRO A 5 -24.44 1.47 6.36
N GLY A 6 -23.75 0.34 6.18
CA GLY A 6 -22.32 0.25 6.43
C GLY A 6 -21.63 1.40 5.72
N PHE A 7 -20.82 2.15 6.45
CA PHE A 7 -20.08 3.29 5.93
C PHE A 7 -19.25 2.80 4.73
N SER A 8 -19.72 3.06 3.51
CA SER A 8 -19.04 2.67 2.27
C SER A 8 -18.48 3.92 1.65
N CYS A 9 -17.16 3.94 1.46
CA CYS A 9 -16.46 4.95 0.69
C CYS A 9 -15.51 4.25 -0.29
N ALA A 10 -15.08 4.98 -1.32
CA ALA A 10 -14.24 4.44 -2.38
C ALA A 10 -12.98 3.73 -1.85
N ALA A 11 -12.38 4.22 -0.76
CA ALA A 11 -11.21 3.61 -0.14
C ALA A 11 -11.50 2.25 0.54
N LEU A 12 -12.65 2.10 1.22
CA LEU A 12 -13.05 0.82 1.80
C LEU A 12 -13.43 -0.19 0.72
N ASP A 13 -14.06 0.27 -0.36
CA ASP A 13 -14.40 -0.60 -1.50
C ASP A 13 -13.14 -1.04 -2.25
N ALA A 14 -12.18 -0.13 -2.46
CA ALA A 14 -10.87 -0.46 -2.99
C ALA A 14 -10.13 -1.47 -2.11
N LEU A 15 -10.15 -1.28 -0.77
CA LEU A 15 -9.53 -2.22 0.16
C LEU A 15 -10.15 -3.62 0.02
N ARG A 16 -11.47 -3.73 -0.02
CA ARG A 16 -12.17 -5.02 -0.22
C ARG A 16 -11.80 -5.68 -1.55
N GLN A 17 -11.58 -4.88 -2.60
CA GLN A 17 -11.21 -5.37 -3.92
C GLN A 17 -9.77 -5.92 -3.94
N VAL A 18 -8.81 -5.22 -3.34
CA VAL A 18 -7.39 -5.63 -3.40
C VAL A 18 -7.01 -6.66 -2.34
N ALA A 19 -7.70 -6.70 -1.20
CA ALA A 19 -7.37 -7.59 -0.08
C ALA A 19 -7.14 -9.06 -0.50
N PRO A 20 -8.08 -9.75 -1.18
CA PRO A 20 -7.86 -11.15 -1.57
C PRO A 20 -6.72 -11.32 -2.58
N LEU A 21 -6.45 -10.31 -3.41
CA LEU A 21 -5.34 -10.35 -4.37
C LEU A 21 -3.98 -10.18 -3.67
N LEU A 22 -3.91 -9.30 -2.68
CA LEU A 22 -2.73 -9.10 -1.85
C LEU A 22 -2.46 -10.31 -0.96
N ASP A 23 -3.48 -10.92 -0.38
CA ASP A 23 -3.36 -12.17 0.37
C ASP A 23 -2.74 -13.28 -0.49
N ALA A 24 -3.13 -13.38 -1.76
CA ALA A 24 -2.59 -14.37 -2.69
C ALA A 24 -1.10 -14.16 -3.05
N THR A 25 -0.53 -12.97 -2.79
CA THR A 25 0.91 -12.72 -3.01
C THR A 25 1.79 -13.39 -1.95
N GLY A 26 1.22 -13.71 -0.78
CA GLY A 26 1.97 -14.23 0.37
C GLY A 26 2.81 -13.20 1.13
N TRP A 27 2.86 -11.94 0.68
CA TRP A 27 3.51 -10.87 1.45
C TRP A 27 2.63 -10.41 2.61
N ALA A 28 3.26 -10.07 3.72
CA ALA A 28 2.56 -9.40 4.81
C ALA A 28 2.20 -7.96 4.38
N TRP A 29 0.94 -7.57 4.56
CA TRP A 29 0.43 -6.26 4.14
C TRP A 29 -0.67 -5.76 5.08
N GLY A 30 -1.05 -4.49 4.96
CA GLY A 30 -2.23 -3.97 5.64
C GLY A 30 -2.56 -2.52 5.28
N PRO A 31 -3.81 -2.08 5.55
CA PRO A 31 -4.19 -0.69 5.42
C PRO A 31 -3.53 0.16 6.51
N THR A 32 -3.13 1.36 6.12
CA THR A 32 -2.61 2.39 7.03
C THR A 32 -3.45 3.66 6.89
N GLY A 33 -2.95 4.79 7.38
CA GLY A 33 -3.64 6.07 7.24
C GLY A 33 -5.07 6.07 7.78
N GLY A 34 -5.95 6.79 7.10
CA GLY A 34 -7.35 6.97 7.53
C GLY A 34 -8.13 5.66 7.58
N VAL A 35 -7.96 4.79 6.58
CA VAL A 35 -8.65 3.49 6.51
C VAL A 35 -8.21 2.59 7.66
N GLY A 36 -6.90 2.46 7.90
CA GLY A 36 -6.38 1.69 9.02
C GLY A 36 -6.88 2.21 10.37
N PHE A 37 -6.87 3.53 10.58
CA PHE A 37 -7.40 4.14 11.80
C PHE A 37 -8.90 3.87 12.00
N ALA A 38 -9.72 4.04 10.94
CA ALA A 38 -11.16 3.79 11.01
C ALA A 38 -11.47 2.33 11.37
N LEU A 39 -10.74 1.37 10.78
CA LEU A 39 -10.90 -0.05 11.07
C LEU A 39 -10.49 -0.42 12.50
N ALA A 40 -9.40 0.16 13.00
CA ALA A 40 -8.91 -0.12 14.35
C ALA A 40 -9.76 0.53 15.45
N SER A 41 -10.29 1.73 15.20
CA SER A 41 -11.03 2.52 16.19
C SER A 41 -12.55 2.36 16.11
N GLY A 42 -13.09 1.95 14.96
CA GLY A 42 -14.52 1.97 14.67
C GLY A 42 -15.11 3.38 14.46
N LEU A 43 -14.27 4.43 14.43
CA LEU A 43 -14.72 5.81 14.27
C LEU A 43 -15.01 6.15 12.79
N PRO A 44 -16.08 6.92 12.51
CA PRO A 44 -16.48 7.27 11.13
C PRO A 44 -15.68 8.46 10.61
N VAL A 45 -14.36 8.31 10.48
CA VAL A 45 -13.46 9.39 10.05
C VAL A 45 -13.25 9.47 8.54
N LEU A 46 -13.72 8.46 7.79
CA LEU A 46 -13.54 8.40 6.35
C LEU A 46 -14.47 9.37 5.63
N ARG A 47 -14.00 9.92 4.51
CA ARG A 47 -14.77 10.78 3.61
C ARG A 47 -14.95 10.07 2.28
N ALA A 48 -15.86 10.60 1.46
CA ALA A 48 -16.09 10.07 0.12
C ALA A 48 -14.83 10.12 -0.77
N ASP A 49 -13.97 11.12 -0.53
CA ASP A 49 -12.72 11.38 -1.24
C ASP A 49 -11.46 10.83 -0.54
N SER A 50 -11.64 10.01 0.51
CA SER A 50 -10.52 9.36 1.18
C SER A 50 -9.71 8.51 0.20
N ASP A 51 -8.39 8.56 0.39
CA ASP A 51 -7.39 7.70 -0.21
C ASP A 51 -7.32 6.34 0.50
N LEU A 52 -6.68 5.39 -0.17
CA LEU A 52 -6.29 4.11 0.41
C LEU A 52 -4.77 4.07 0.55
N ASP A 53 -4.29 4.14 1.79
CA ASP A 53 -2.89 3.91 2.13
C ASP A 53 -2.65 2.43 2.46
N LEU A 54 -1.67 1.80 1.81
CA LEU A 54 -1.26 0.43 2.10
C LEU A 54 0.23 0.35 2.42
N VAL A 55 0.61 -0.57 3.30
CA VAL A 55 2.00 -1.01 3.43
C VAL A 55 2.11 -2.48 3.04
N LEU A 56 3.11 -2.82 2.23
CA LEU A 56 3.50 -4.20 1.92
C LEU A 56 4.93 -4.42 2.41
N ARG A 57 5.15 -5.53 3.13
CA ARG A 57 6.46 -5.94 3.63
C ARG A 57 7.10 -6.90 2.64
N ILE A 58 8.09 -6.40 1.90
CA ILE A 58 8.78 -7.13 0.83
C ILE A 58 10.27 -7.11 1.17
N ALA A 59 10.74 -8.14 1.89
CA ALA A 59 12.10 -8.18 2.43
C ALA A 59 13.20 -8.45 1.38
N ALA A 60 12.83 -8.84 0.16
CA ALA A 60 13.76 -9.08 -0.94
C ALA A 60 13.15 -8.57 -2.26
N PRO A 61 13.96 -8.12 -3.24
CA PRO A 61 13.44 -7.60 -4.50
C PRO A 61 12.50 -8.63 -5.16
N PRO A 62 11.28 -8.22 -5.58
CA PRO A 62 10.38 -9.12 -6.29
C PRO A 62 10.97 -9.49 -7.65
N ASP A 63 10.73 -10.73 -8.08
CA ASP A 63 11.01 -11.12 -9.46
C ASP A 63 10.05 -10.44 -10.45
N GLY A 64 10.27 -10.66 -11.75
CA GLY A 64 9.45 -10.04 -12.80
C GLY A 64 7.96 -10.39 -12.70
N ALA A 65 7.64 -11.64 -12.40
CA ALA A 65 6.24 -12.09 -12.29
C ALA A 65 5.56 -11.50 -11.05
N GLN A 66 6.27 -11.42 -9.93
CA GLN A 66 5.81 -10.77 -8.71
C GLN A 66 5.59 -9.27 -8.92
N ALA A 67 6.51 -8.60 -9.63
CA ALA A 67 6.37 -7.19 -9.98
C ALA A 67 5.18 -6.92 -10.91
N ASP A 68 4.96 -7.78 -11.90
CA ASP A 68 3.79 -7.75 -12.80
C ASP A 68 2.48 -7.96 -12.03
N ALA A 69 2.44 -8.94 -11.13
CA ALA A 69 1.28 -9.21 -10.29
C ALA A 69 0.94 -8.00 -9.42
N LEU A 70 1.93 -7.41 -8.74
CA LEU A 70 1.70 -6.23 -7.90
C LEU A 70 1.19 -5.03 -8.70
N ARG A 71 1.73 -4.82 -9.91
CA ARG A 71 1.24 -3.80 -10.86
C ARG A 71 -0.20 -4.05 -11.27
N ALA A 72 -0.56 -5.29 -11.58
CA ALA A 72 -1.94 -5.64 -11.93
C ALA A 72 -2.89 -5.38 -10.76
N ILE A 73 -2.49 -5.73 -9.53
CA ILE A 73 -3.27 -5.46 -8.32
C ILE A 73 -3.48 -3.96 -8.13
N ALA A 74 -2.41 -3.17 -8.18
CA ALA A 74 -2.49 -1.72 -8.01
C ALA A 74 -3.41 -1.07 -9.07
N ALA A 75 -3.36 -1.55 -10.32
CA ALA A 75 -4.20 -1.06 -11.41
C ALA A 75 -5.70 -1.38 -11.24
N THR A 76 -6.07 -2.31 -10.35
CA THR A 76 -7.48 -2.59 -10.07
C THR A 76 -8.16 -1.47 -9.28
N VAL A 77 -7.39 -0.65 -8.56
CA VAL A 77 -7.90 0.48 -7.79
C VAL A 77 -8.02 1.71 -8.68
N THR A 78 -9.26 2.04 -9.05
CA THR A 78 -9.55 3.19 -9.93
C THR A 78 -10.48 4.23 -9.29
N ALA A 79 -11.21 3.85 -8.24
CA ALA A 79 -12.21 4.70 -7.61
C ALA A 79 -11.66 5.72 -6.60
N CYS A 80 -10.41 5.56 -6.15
CA CYS A 80 -9.71 6.48 -5.25
C CYS A 80 -8.21 6.45 -5.51
N ARG A 81 -7.47 7.34 -4.84
CA ARG A 81 -6.00 7.32 -4.86
C ARG A 81 -5.49 6.14 -4.03
N LEU A 82 -4.57 5.38 -4.59
CA LEU A 82 -3.86 4.30 -3.91
C LEU A 82 -2.42 4.75 -3.61
N ASP A 83 -2.13 4.94 -2.33
CA ASP A 83 -0.78 5.24 -1.83
C ASP A 83 -0.20 3.98 -1.20
N MET A 84 0.63 3.26 -1.96
CA MET A 84 1.25 2.02 -1.52
C MET A 84 2.72 2.25 -1.14
N GLN A 85 3.10 1.87 0.08
CA GLN A 85 4.47 1.87 0.57
C GLN A 85 5.02 0.44 0.61
N ILE A 86 6.24 0.25 0.08
CA ILE A 86 7.00 -0.98 0.23
C ILE A 86 7.96 -0.81 1.40
N ASP A 87 7.83 -1.66 2.41
CA ASP A 87 8.75 -1.79 3.54
C ASP A 87 9.73 -2.94 3.25
N THR A 88 11.01 -2.62 3.15
CA THR A 88 12.08 -3.59 2.85
C THR A 88 12.70 -4.20 4.11
N GLY A 89 12.33 -3.72 5.30
CA GLY A 89 13.04 -3.98 6.54
C GLY A 89 14.23 -3.04 6.79
N HIS A 90 14.73 -2.34 5.76
CA HIS A 90 15.73 -1.28 5.87
C HIS A 90 15.13 0.12 5.81
N GLY A 91 13.88 0.22 5.35
CA GLY A 91 13.15 1.47 5.22
C GLY A 91 11.93 1.30 4.33
N GLY A 92 11.17 2.38 4.19
CA GLY A 92 9.98 2.44 3.34
C GLY A 92 10.17 3.31 2.11
N PHE A 93 9.72 2.87 0.95
CA PHE A 93 9.66 3.72 -0.25
C PHE A 93 8.27 3.64 -0.91
N ALA A 94 7.91 4.66 -1.70
CA ALA A 94 6.64 4.68 -2.41
C ALA A 94 6.68 3.72 -3.61
N TYR A 95 5.73 2.79 -3.69
CA TYR A 95 5.60 1.86 -4.81
C TYR A 95 5.53 2.58 -6.16
N ALA A 96 4.82 3.72 -6.23
CA ALA A 96 4.68 4.50 -7.45
C ALA A 96 6.03 5.01 -8.00
N GLU A 97 7.00 5.35 -7.13
CA GLU A 97 8.34 5.76 -7.58
C GLU A 97 9.11 4.59 -8.21
N TRP A 98 9.04 3.42 -7.58
CA TRP A 98 9.67 2.21 -8.09
C TRP A 98 9.03 1.73 -9.40
N ALA A 99 7.70 1.71 -9.45
CA ALA A 99 6.92 1.30 -10.61
C ALA A 99 7.10 2.23 -11.82
N ALA A 100 7.43 3.52 -11.58
CA ALA A 100 7.76 4.47 -12.63
C ALA A 100 9.10 4.19 -13.33
N GLY A 101 9.91 3.25 -12.83
CA GLY A 101 11.13 2.80 -13.50
C GLY A 101 12.25 3.84 -13.57
N ARG A 102 12.28 4.82 -12.66
CA ARG A 102 13.28 5.91 -12.65
C ARG A 102 14.67 5.49 -12.15
N GLY A 103 14.86 4.21 -11.85
CA GLY A 103 16.13 3.61 -11.43
C GLY A 103 16.57 3.91 -10.00
N ARG A 104 15.95 4.89 -9.33
CA ARG A 104 16.16 5.18 -7.89
C ARG A 104 14.85 5.54 -7.22
N VAL A 105 14.76 5.25 -5.93
CA VAL A 105 13.64 5.59 -5.05
C VAL A 105 14.15 6.33 -3.82
N LEU A 106 13.30 7.16 -3.22
CA LEU A 106 13.59 7.77 -1.93
C LEU A 106 13.23 6.79 -0.80
N LEU A 107 14.23 6.07 -0.28
CA LEU A 107 14.09 5.17 0.85
C LEU A 107 14.07 5.98 2.15
N LYS A 108 12.96 5.93 2.89
CA LYS A 108 12.82 6.55 4.21
C LYS A 108 13.31 5.57 5.26
N THR A 109 14.48 5.82 5.85
CA THR A 109 15.03 5.03 6.96
C THR A 109 14.86 5.78 8.28
N ASP A 110 15.21 5.12 9.38
CA ASP A 110 15.28 5.71 10.72
C ASP A 110 16.42 6.74 10.87
N GLN A 111 17.45 6.65 10.04
CA GLN A 111 18.58 7.60 9.98
C GLN A 111 18.35 8.74 8.98
N GLY A 112 17.20 8.77 8.31
CA GLY A 112 16.81 9.80 7.35
C GLY A 112 16.58 9.28 5.92
N PRO A 113 16.18 10.17 5.00
CA PRO A 113 15.90 9.75 3.62
C PRO A 113 17.18 9.52 2.82
N VAL A 114 17.24 8.39 2.10
CA VAL A 114 18.34 7.99 1.22
C VAL A 114 17.81 7.76 -0.20
N LEU A 115 18.39 8.42 -1.21
CA LEU A 115 18.07 8.17 -2.60
C LEU A 115 18.93 7.02 -3.13
N THR A 116 18.34 5.85 -3.41
CA THR A 116 19.07 4.62 -3.76
C THR A 116 18.47 3.87 -4.94
N ALA A 117 19.30 3.13 -5.68
CA ALA A 117 18.89 2.20 -6.73
C ALA A 117 18.60 0.79 -6.20
N THR A 118 19.10 0.48 -4.99
CA THR A 118 19.05 -0.85 -4.39
C THR A 118 18.38 -0.78 -3.01
N PRO A 119 17.06 -0.50 -2.92
CA PRO A 119 16.39 -0.25 -1.64
C PRO A 119 16.24 -1.48 -0.73
N TRP A 120 16.59 -2.68 -1.23
CA TRP A 120 16.62 -3.93 -0.49
C TRP A 120 18.03 -4.34 -0.03
N GLU A 121 19.06 -3.59 -0.39
CA GLU A 121 20.42 -3.85 0.08
C GLU A 121 20.63 -3.06 1.39
N LEU A 122 21.28 -3.68 2.37
CA LEU A 122 21.70 -3.04 3.62
C LEU A 122 22.44 -1.73 3.30
N ALA A 123 21.95 -0.61 3.84
CA ALA A 123 22.66 0.66 3.82
C ALA A 123 23.91 0.61 4.70
#